data_AF-A0A5C5SQG4-F1
#
_entry.id   AF-A0A5C5SQG4-F1
#
_cell.length_a   1.000
_cell.length_b   1.000
_cell.length_c   1.000
_cell.angle_alpha   90.00
_cell.angle_beta   90.00
_cell.angle_gamma   90.00
#
_symmetry.space_group_name_H-M   'P 1'
#
loop_
_entity.id
_entity.type
_entity.pdbx_description
1 polymer ?
#
loop_
_entity_poly.entity_id
_entity_poly.type
_entity_poly.pdbx_seq_one_letter_code
_entity_poly.pdbx_strand_id
1 'polypeptide(L)'
;MDFLYFPEDKSEYIPGIISVVIIFILSVLIVRLLVRASRKQVKQLEEQGYPAVYKDGFDAEKSDENVENPQETVDKVNEEKAARDKLKS
;
A
#
# COMPACT_ATOMS: atom_id res chain seq x y z
N MET A 1 -5.87 -17.15 -40.59
CA MET A 1 -4.90 -17.17 -39.49
C MET A 1 -4.29 -15.79 -39.47
N ASP A 2 -4.66 -14.95 -38.50
CA ASP A 2 -4.02 -13.65 -38.33
C ASP A 2 -2.63 -13.91 -37.74
N PHE A 3 -1.62 -13.89 -38.60
CA PHE A 3 -0.24 -13.88 -38.18
C PHE A 3 -0.02 -12.59 -37.41
N LEU A 4 0.47 -12.70 -36.17
CA LEU A 4 1.05 -11.57 -35.47
C LEU A 4 2.07 -10.92 -36.42
N TYR A 5 1.79 -9.70 -36.86
CA TYR A 5 2.71 -8.95 -37.69
C TYR A 5 3.87 -8.51 -36.79
N PHE A 6 4.94 -9.27 -36.86
CA PHE A 6 6.18 -8.90 -36.22
C PHE A 6 6.98 -8.11 -37.26
N PRO A 7 7.20 -6.80 -37.05
CA PRO A 7 8.08 -6.04 -37.92
C PRO A 7 9.45 -6.71 -38.05
N GLU A 8 9.94 -6.77 -39.29
CA GLU A 8 11.26 -7.34 -39.60
C GLU A 8 12.37 -6.53 -38.92
N ASP A 9 12.16 -5.21 -38.77
CA ASP A 9 13.05 -4.32 -38.02
C ASP A 9 12.58 -4.17 -36.57
N LYS A 10 13.46 -4.53 -35.63
CA LYS A 10 13.21 -4.42 -34.19
C LYS A 10 13.09 -2.98 -33.71
N SER A 11 13.53 -2.01 -34.50
CA SER A 11 13.44 -0.59 -34.18
C SER A 11 12.00 -0.11 -34.00
N GLU A 12 11.03 -0.75 -34.67
CA GLU A 12 9.62 -0.39 -34.59
C GLU A 12 8.96 -0.71 -33.23
N TYR A 13 9.57 -1.59 -32.42
CA TYR A 13 9.11 -1.87 -31.04
C TYR A 13 9.61 -0.86 -30.00
N ILE A 14 10.68 -0.12 -30.31
CA ILE A 14 11.28 0.88 -29.40
C ILE A 14 10.24 1.88 -28.85
N PRO A 15 9.36 2.51 -29.66
CA PRO A 15 8.34 3.41 -29.13
C PRO A 15 7.38 2.75 -28.14
N GLY A 16 7.06 1.46 -28.33
CA GLY A 16 6.20 0.70 -27.41
C GLY A 16 6.89 0.47 -26.07
N ILE A 17 8.15 0.04 -26.09
CA ILE A 17 8.93 -0.21 -24.87
C ILE A 17 9.11 1.09 -24.08
N ILE A 18 9.42 2.21 -24.75
CA ILE A 18 9.55 3.52 -24.10
C ILE A 18 8.24 3.91 -23.40
N SER A 19 7.10 3.71 -24.08
CA SER A 19 5.78 4.02 -23.51
C SER A 19 5.51 3.22 -22.24
N VAL A 20 5.81 1.91 -22.25
CA VAL A 20 5.66 1.02 -21.09
C VAL A 20 6.55 1.49 -19.94
N VAL A 21 7.82 1.81 -20.22
CA VAL A 21 8.77 2.29 -19.21
C VAL A 21 8.31 3.60 -18.58
N ILE A 22 7.83 4.55 -19.37
CA ILE A 22 7.33 5.84 -18.88
C ILE A 22 6.12 5.64 -17.96
N ILE A 23 5.12 4.85 -18.39
CA ILE A 23 3.92 4.58 -17.59
C ILE A 23 4.29 3.84 -16.30
N PHE A 24 5.23 2.89 -16.37
CA PHE A 24 5.69 2.15 -15.20
C PHE A 24 6.34 3.09 -14.17
N ILE A 25 7.25 3.97 -14.61
CA ILE A 25 7.89 4.95 -13.74
C ILE A 25 6.84 5.87 -13.12
N LEU A 26 5.91 6.39 -13.92
CA LEU A 26 4.81 7.24 -13.43
C LEU A 26 3.95 6.53 -12.40
N SER A 27 3.59 5.26 -12.63
CA SER A 27 2.79 4.45 -11.70
C SER A 27 3.51 4.32 -10.35
N VAL A 28 4.79 3.96 -10.35
CA VAL A 28 5.60 3.85 -9.13
C VAL A 28 5.67 5.19 -8.39
N LEU A 29 5.85 6.31 -9.11
CA LEU A 29 5.88 7.64 -8.51
C LEU A 29 4.54 8.02 -7.89
N ILE A 30 3.42 7.77 -8.57
CA ILE A 30 2.07 8.05 -8.09
C ILE A 30 1.79 7.25 -6.81
N VAL A 31 2.06 5.94 -6.81
CA VAL A 31 1.86 5.09 -5.63
C VAL A 31 2.72 5.58 -4.46
N ARG A 32 3.99 5.93 -4.71
CA ARG A 32 4.90 6.45 -3.69
C ARG A 32 4.41 7.77 -3.10
N LEU A 33 3.91 8.68 -3.93
CA LEU A 33 3.32 9.95 -3.48
C LEU A 33 2.03 9.73 -2.68
N LEU A 34 1.16 8.85 -3.15
CA LEU A 34 -0.10 8.52 -2.49
C LEU A 34 0.13 7.93 -1.10
N VAL A 35 1.03 6.95 -0.96
CA VAL A 35 1.38 6.36 0.34
C VAL A 35 1.93 7.41 1.29
N ARG A 36 2.82 8.30 0.80
CA ARG A 36 3.41 9.36 1.62
C ARG A 36 2.38 10.39 2.08
N ALA A 37 1.41 10.73 1.23
CA ALA A 37 0.30 11.61 1.59
C ALA A 37 -0.67 10.93 2.58
N SER A 38 -0.97 9.65 2.36
CA SER A 38 -1.88 8.85 3.20
C SER A 38 -1.35 8.71 4.64
N ARG A 39 -0.05 8.46 4.82
CA ARG A 39 0.59 8.39 6.15
C ARG A 39 0.41 9.68 6.97
N LYS A 40 0.32 10.86 6.33
CA LYS A 40 0.03 12.13 7.04
C LYS A 40 -1.41 12.24 7.49
N GLN A 41 -2.35 11.71 6.71
CA GLN A 41 -3.77 11.73 7.04
C GLN A 41 -4.05 10.78 8.21
N VAL A 42 -3.43 9.60 8.18
CA VAL A 42 -3.61 8.61 9.25
C VAL A 42 -3.09 9.09 10.61
N LYS A 43 -1.95 9.79 10.65
CA LYS A 43 -1.49 10.38 11.91
C LYS A 43 -2.50 11.36 12.51
N GLN A 44 -3.13 12.19 11.67
CA GLN A 44 -4.15 13.14 12.12
C GLN A 44 -5.43 12.42 12.60
N LEU A 45 -5.82 11.32 11.96
CA LEU A 45 -6.94 10.48 12.39
C LEU A 45 -6.67 9.82 13.74
N GLU A 46 -5.44 9.36 13.96
CA GLU A 46 -5.04 8.76 15.24
C GLU A 46 -5.08 9.79 16.38
N GLU A 47 -4.64 11.02 16.14
CA GLU A 47 -4.75 12.13 17.09
C GLU A 47 -6.22 12.46 17.42
N GLN A 48 -7.14 12.24 16.49
CA GLN A 48 -8.59 12.42 16.68
C GLN A 48 -9.27 11.22 17.38
N GLY A 49 -8.51 10.20 17.77
CA GLY A 49 -9.02 9.03 18.50
C GLY A 49 -9.55 7.91 17.61
N TYR A 50 -9.36 7.97 16.30
CA TYR A 50 -9.70 6.86 15.39
C TYR A 50 -8.49 5.93 15.26
N PRO A 51 -8.55 4.67 15.72
CA PRO A 51 -7.45 3.74 15.58
C PRO A 51 -7.28 3.37 14.10
N ALA A 52 -6.25 3.89 13.47
CA ALA A 52 -5.92 3.54 12.10
C ALA A 52 -5.13 2.22 12.08
N VAL A 53 -5.83 1.11 11.84
CA VAL A 53 -5.21 -0.21 11.65
C VAL A 53 -4.62 -0.28 10.24
N TYR A 54 -3.32 0.00 10.10
CA TYR A 54 -2.59 -0.30 8.86
C TYR A 54 -2.08 -1.74 8.89
N LYS A 55 -2.53 -2.55 7.94
CA LYS A 55 -1.85 -3.80 7.57
C LYS A 55 -0.72 -3.40 6.61
N ASP A 56 0.48 -3.12 7.13
CA ASP A 56 1.64 -2.75 6.30
C ASP A 56 2.01 -3.97 5.43
N GLY A 57 1.53 -3.99 4.19
CA GLY A 57 1.62 -5.14 3.28
C GLY A 57 3.01 -5.39 2.68
N PHE A 58 4.07 -4.78 3.21
CA PHE A 58 5.44 -4.96 2.73
C PHE A 58 6.29 -5.85 3.66
N ASP A 59 5.84 -6.12 4.89
CA ASP A 59 6.51 -7.02 5.84
C ASP A 59 5.87 -8.43 5.87
N ALA A 60 4.97 -8.73 4.93
CA ALA A 60 4.17 -9.96 4.88
C ALA A 60 4.94 -11.17 4.31
N GLU A 61 6.16 -11.41 4.77
CA GLU A 61 6.77 -12.76 4.69
C GLU A 61 6.94 -13.43 6.06
N LYS A 62 6.40 -12.86 7.15
CA LYS A 62 6.18 -13.62 8.40
C LYS A 62 4.90 -13.20 9.13
N SER A 63 4.11 -14.23 9.50
CA SER A 63 2.95 -14.24 10.42
C SER A 63 1.72 -13.43 9.96
N ASP A 64 0.49 -13.91 10.00
CA ASP A 64 -0.10 -15.10 10.61
C ASP A 64 -1.43 -15.36 9.88
N GLU A 65 -1.84 -16.62 9.75
CA GLU A 65 -3.00 -17.11 9.01
C GLU A 65 -4.34 -16.77 9.70
N ASN A 66 -4.40 -15.81 10.62
CA ASN A 66 -5.58 -15.58 11.44
C ASN A 66 -5.89 -14.09 11.64
N VAL A 67 -6.45 -13.45 10.61
CA VAL A 67 -7.12 -12.14 10.78
C VAL A 67 -8.38 -12.15 9.92
N GLU A 68 -9.41 -12.86 10.38
CA GLU A 68 -10.73 -12.87 9.75
C GLU A 68 -11.60 -11.67 10.13
N ASN A 69 -11.28 -10.92 11.21
CA ASN A 69 -12.15 -9.84 11.66
C ASN A 69 -11.43 -8.51 12.00
N PRO A 70 -11.57 -7.47 11.16
CA PRO A 70 -11.06 -6.12 11.43
C PRO A 70 -11.53 -5.52 12.77
N GLN A 71 -12.73 -5.89 13.24
CA GLN A 71 -13.31 -5.36 14.47
C GLN A 71 -12.49 -5.77 15.71
N GLU A 72 -12.04 -7.01 15.76
CA GLU A 72 -11.28 -7.55 16.90
C GLU A 72 -9.91 -6.89 17.04
N THR A 73 -9.30 -6.49 15.92
CA THR A 73 -8.04 -5.75 15.93
C THR A 73 -8.20 -4.32 16.46
N VAL A 74 -9.34 -3.69 16.16
CA VAL A 74 -9.67 -2.35 16.68
C VAL A 74 -9.87 -2.40 18.19
N ASP A 75 -10.59 -3.41 18.68
CA ASP A 75 -10.87 -3.58 20.11
C ASP A 75 -9.58 -3.82 20.91
N LYS A 76 -8.68 -4.71 20.43
CA LYS A 76 -7.39 -4.99 21.07
C LYS A 76 -6.48 -3.76 21.15
N VAL A 77 -6.42 -2.96 20.08
CA VAL A 77 -5.61 -1.73 20.05
C VAL A 77 -6.17 -0.68 21.02
N ASN A 78 -7.49 -0.58 21.13
CA ASN A 78 -8.14 0.35 22.04
C ASN A 78 -7.93 -0.06 23.52
N GLU A 79 -7.98 -1.36 23.81
CA GLU A 79 -7.73 -1.92 25.13
C GLU A 79 -6.26 -1.72 25.56
N GLU A 80 -5.31 -1.91 24.65
CA GLU A 80 -3.89 -1.65 24.89
C GLU A 80 -3.61 -0.16 25.14
N LYS A 81 -4.23 0.75 24.38
CA LYS A 81 -4.12 2.21 24.63
C LYS A 81 -4.68 2.58 26.01
N ALA A 82 -5.84 2.05 26.38
CA ALA A 82 -6.44 2.29 27.69
C ALA A 82 -5.57 1.79 28.84
N ALA A 83 -4.88 0.66 28.67
CA ALA A 83 -3.92 0.14 29.65
C ALA A 83 -2.66 1.02 29.76
N ARG A 84 -2.13 1.51 28.63
CA ARG A 84 -0.95 2.41 28.62
C ARG A 84 -1.23 3.76 29.28
N ASP A 85 -2.42 4.32 29.09
CA ASP A 85 -2.80 5.61 29.68
C ASP A 85 -3.02 5.50 31.20
N LYS A 86 -3.57 4.37 31.67
CA LYS A 86 -3.67 4.04 33.11
C LYS A 86 -2.31 3.82 33.78
N LEU A 87 -1.29 3.39 33.04
CA LEU A 87 0.07 3.21 33.57
C LEU A 87 0.84 4.54 33.70
N LYS A 88 0.35 5.59 33.03
CA LYS A 88 0.99 6.91 32.93
C LYS A 88 0.30 7.98 33.80
N SER A 89 -0.82 7.63 34.43
CA SER A 89 -1.53 8.38 35.48
C SER A 89 -1.16 7.86 36.86
#